data_AF-A0A9P6BWJ3-F1
#
_entry.id   AF-A0A9P6BWJ3-F1
#
_cell.length_a   1.000
_cell.length_b   1.000
_cell.length_c   1.000
_cell.angle_alpha   90.00
_cell.angle_beta   90.00
_cell.angle_gamma   90.00
#
_symmetry.space_group_name_H-M   'P 1'
#
loop_
_entity.id
_entity.type
_entity.pdbx_description
1 polymer ?
#
loop_
_entity_poly.entity_id
_entity_poly.type
_entity_poly.pdbx_seq_one_letter_code
_entity_poly.pdbx_strand_id
1 'polypeptide(L)'
;MRASQLVDVHPLWKFAWKKEIIAELQETHNIHILGAQLNNWVACMDYAHTVKGIQDELDSLAVCTGAVGFTVISQSHVNNSTQLVWLDSNSSLNYLKDKYNVTGNKVTCNFELWACSNNGKKEHSLSMLQKACTKMILESFNKVLNHHDICMSWENFD
;
A
#
# COMPACT_ATOMS: atom_id res chain seq x y z
N MET A 1 -52.81 -15.49 -47.06
CA MET A 1 -51.56 -14.71 -47.01
C MET A 1 -51.55 -13.87 -45.74
N ARG A 2 -50.79 -14.27 -44.72
CA ARG A 2 -50.21 -13.40 -43.68
C ARG A 2 -49.13 -14.22 -42.99
N ALA A 3 -47.89 -14.02 -43.44
CA ALA A 3 -46.72 -14.60 -42.80
C ALA A 3 -46.41 -13.77 -41.55
N SER A 4 -46.49 -14.39 -40.38
CA SER A 4 -46.02 -13.83 -39.13
C SER A 4 -44.50 -13.71 -39.20
N GLN A 5 -44.00 -12.48 -39.32
CA GLN A 5 -42.59 -12.17 -39.10
C GLN A 5 -42.32 -12.27 -37.60
N LEU A 6 -41.78 -13.40 -37.17
CA LEU A 6 -41.09 -13.53 -35.89
C LEU A 6 -39.84 -12.65 -35.97
N VAL A 7 -39.84 -11.59 -35.16
CA VAL A 7 -38.67 -10.75 -34.93
C VAL A 7 -37.68 -11.60 -34.13
N ASP A 8 -36.59 -12.02 -34.78
CA ASP A 8 -35.45 -12.64 -34.13
C ASP A 8 -34.85 -11.64 -33.12
N VAL A 9 -35.22 -11.80 -31.84
CA VAL A 9 -34.60 -11.08 -30.73
C VAL A 9 -33.19 -11.65 -30.56
N HIS A 10 -32.24 -11.03 -31.26
CA HIS A 10 -30.81 -11.29 -31.20
C HIS A 10 -30.35 -11.42 -29.72
N PRO A 11 -29.52 -12.42 -29.36
CA PRO A 11 -29.35 -12.84 -27.97
C PRO A 11 -28.35 -11.94 -27.22
N LEU A 12 -28.68 -10.65 -27.05
CA LEU A 12 -27.88 -9.67 -26.31
C LEU A 12 -27.70 -10.09 -24.84
N TRP A 13 -28.69 -10.79 -24.27
CA TRP A 13 -28.61 -11.34 -22.91
C TRP A 13 -27.48 -12.38 -22.76
N LYS A 14 -27.19 -13.18 -23.80
CA LYS A 14 -26.08 -14.15 -23.77
C LYS A 14 -24.72 -13.46 -23.69
N PHE A 15 -24.58 -12.27 -24.27
CA PHE A 15 -23.34 -11.50 -24.22
C PHE A 15 -23.16 -10.79 -22.88
N ALA A 16 -24.24 -10.25 -22.30
CA ALA A 16 -24.23 -9.66 -20.96
C ALA A 16 -23.87 -10.73 -19.90
N TRP A 17 -24.54 -11.88 -19.97
CA TRP A 17 -24.34 -12.97 -19.01
C TRP A 17 -22.94 -13.59 -19.11
N LYS A 18 -22.39 -13.71 -20.33
CA LYS A 18 -20.99 -14.15 -20.53
C LYS A 18 -19.98 -13.17 -19.92
N LYS A 19 -20.21 -11.85 -20.05
CA LYS A 19 -19.31 -10.84 -19.47
C LYS A 19 -19.33 -10.88 -17.95
N GLU A 20 -20.52 -11.04 -17.37
CA GLU A 20 -20.71 -11.14 -15.92
C GLU A 20 -20.01 -12.38 -15.35
N ILE A 21 -20.17 -13.54 -15.99
CA ILE A 21 -19.49 -14.78 -15.59
C ILE A 21 -17.96 -14.68 -15.72
N ILE A 22 -17.45 -14.02 -16.76
CA ILE A 22 -16.00 -13.82 -16.92
C ILE A 22 -15.46 -12.91 -15.80
N ALA A 23 -16.18 -11.85 -15.45
CA ALA A 23 -15.79 -10.96 -14.36
C ALA A 23 -15.79 -11.70 -13.01
N GLU A 24 -16.83 -12.48 -12.73
CA GLU A 24 -16.93 -13.28 -11.50
C GLU A 24 -15.83 -14.36 -11.43
N LEU A 25 -15.52 -15.02 -12.55
CA LEU A 25 -14.41 -15.97 -12.64
C LEU A 25 -13.05 -15.31 -12.42
N GLN A 26 -12.84 -14.11 -12.97
CA GLN A 26 -11.60 -13.35 -12.76
C GLN A 26 -11.45 -12.91 -11.30
N GLU A 27 -12.53 -12.46 -10.67
CA GLU A 27 -12.56 -12.12 -9.25
C GLU A 27 -12.24 -13.34 -8.38
N THR A 28 -12.90 -14.47 -8.65
CA THR A 28 -12.66 -15.73 -7.93
C THR A 28 -11.23 -16.22 -8.12
N HIS A 29 -10.68 -16.11 -9.33
CA HIS A 29 -9.31 -16.49 -9.64
C HIS A 29 -8.29 -15.59 -8.94
N ASN A 30 -8.54 -14.28 -8.89
CA ASN A 30 -7.70 -13.34 -8.15
C ASN A 30 -7.74 -13.63 -6.64
N ILE A 31 -8.92 -13.91 -6.10
CA ILE A 31 -9.08 -14.34 -4.69
C ILE A 31 -8.34 -15.66 -4.44
N HIS A 32 -8.35 -16.60 -5.39
CA HIS A 32 -7.65 -17.88 -5.25
C HIS A 32 -6.13 -17.74 -5.33
N ILE A 33 -5.62 -16.88 -6.21
CA ILE A 33 -4.18 -16.57 -6.29
C ILE A 33 -3.71 -15.90 -5.00
N LEU A 34 -4.48 -14.92 -4.51
CA LEU A 34 -4.19 -14.22 -3.26
C LEU A 34 -4.35 -15.15 -2.04
N GLY A 35 -5.34 -16.03 -2.05
CA GLY A 35 -5.57 -17.05 -1.01
C GLY A 35 -4.55 -18.18 -1.03
N ALA A 36 -3.99 -18.52 -2.18
CA ALA A 36 -2.91 -19.51 -2.30
C ALA A 36 -1.58 -18.98 -1.74
N GLN A 37 -1.36 -17.66 -1.76
CA GLN A 37 -0.16 -17.04 -1.16
C GLN A 37 -0.11 -17.20 0.37
N LEU A 38 -1.26 -17.24 1.02
CA LEU A 38 -1.39 -17.44 2.47
C LEU A 38 -0.95 -18.82 2.96
N ASN A 39 -1.15 -19.83 2.12
CA ASN A 39 -0.72 -21.20 2.40
C ASN A 39 0.64 -21.53 1.76
N ASN A 40 1.26 -20.57 1.08
CA ASN A 40 2.57 -20.78 0.52
C ASN A 40 3.61 -20.67 1.64
N TRP A 41 3.91 -21.79 2.29
CA TRP A 41 5.00 -21.93 3.25
C TRP A 41 6.27 -21.23 2.77
N VAL A 42 6.56 -21.28 1.46
CA VAL A 42 7.69 -20.58 0.83
C VAL A 42 7.60 -19.05 1.02
N ALA A 43 6.44 -18.44 0.80
CA ALA A 43 6.27 -17.00 0.99
C ALA A 43 6.40 -16.58 2.46
N CYS A 44 5.93 -17.43 3.38
CA CYS A 44 6.13 -17.23 4.82
C CYS A 44 7.62 -17.34 5.21
N MET A 45 8.33 -18.32 4.66
CA MET A 45 9.78 -18.46 4.87
C MET A 45 10.55 -17.28 4.29
N ASP A 46 10.25 -16.85 3.06
CA ASP A 46 10.88 -15.68 2.43
C ASP A 46 10.65 -14.42 3.26
N TYR A 47 9.43 -14.22 3.77
CA TYR A 47 9.13 -13.13 4.70
C TYR A 47 10.01 -13.20 5.96
N ALA A 48 10.05 -14.36 6.62
CA ALA A 48 10.85 -14.53 7.83
C ALA A 48 12.36 -14.32 7.58
N HIS A 49 12.89 -14.81 6.46
CA HIS A 49 14.28 -14.59 6.05
C HIS A 49 14.57 -13.12 5.77
N THR A 50 13.65 -12.42 5.12
CA THR A 50 13.80 -10.99 4.80
C THR A 50 13.78 -10.15 6.08
N VAL A 51 12.82 -10.40 6.98
CA VAL A 51 12.73 -9.73 8.29
C VAL A 51 14.02 -9.90 9.09
N LYS A 52 14.57 -11.12 9.10
CA LYS A 52 15.83 -11.40 9.77
C LYS A 52 16.99 -10.61 9.15
N GLY A 53 17.10 -10.60 7.82
CA GLY A 53 18.14 -9.82 7.13
C GLY A 53 18.08 -8.33 7.45
N ILE A 54 16.87 -7.75 7.52
CA ILE A 54 16.68 -6.35 7.90
C ILE A 54 17.15 -6.10 9.34
N GLN A 55 16.88 -7.00 10.28
CA GLN A 55 17.37 -6.88 11.66
C GLN A 55 18.90 -6.92 11.70
N ASP A 56 19.51 -7.89 11.00
CA ASP A 56 20.98 -8.04 10.95
C ASP A 56 21.64 -6.78 10.35
N GLU A 57 21.06 -6.19 9.30
CA GLU A 57 21.52 -4.93 8.70
C GLU A 57 21.33 -3.74 9.64
N LEU A 58 20.19 -3.64 10.32
CA LEU A 58 19.90 -2.58 11.28
C LEU A 58 20.90 -2.61 12.45
N ASP A 59 21.19 -3.81 12.96
CA ASP A 59 22.17 -4.02 14.03
C ASP A 59 23.60 -3.72 13.55
N SER A 60 23.96 -4.18 12.34
CA SER A 60 25.25 -3.86 11.75
C SER A 60 25.44 -2.36 11.55
N LEU A 61 24.39 -1.65 11.13
CA LEU A 61 24.44 -0.21 10.95
C LEU A 61 24.64 0.51 12.29
N ALA A 62 23.93 0.07 13.33
CA ALA A 62 24.07 0.60 14.68
C ALA A 62 25.48 0.39 15.24
N VAL A 63 26.07 -0.79 15.02
CA VAL A 63 27.45 -1.08 15.47
C VAL A 63 28.49 -0.25 14.72
N CYS A 64 28.37 -0.14 13.39
CA CYS A 64 29.39 0.55 12.58
C CYS A 64 29.34 2.07 12.70
N THR A 65 28.15 2.66 12.88
CA THR A 65 27.96 4.11 12.78
C THR A 65 27.41 4.76 14.06
N GLY A 66 26.95 3.95 15.01
CA GLY A 66 26.16 4.45 16.15
C GLY A 66 24.77 4.94 15.76
N ALA A 67 24.30 4.67 14.54
CA ALA A 67 22.95 5.01 14.12
C ALA A 67 21.91 4.28 14.99
N VAL A 68 20.79 4.95 15.24
CA VAL A 68 19.69 4.42 16.02
C VAL A 68 18.42 4.54 15.19
N GLY A 69 17.73 3.43 14.98
CA GLY A 69 16.51 3.37 14.20
C GLY A 69 15.61 2.21 14.62
N PHE A 70 14.39 2.23 14.11
CA PHE A 70 13.46 1.12 14.20
C PHE A 70 12.79 0.93 12.84
N THR A 71 12.31 -0.27 12.59
CA THR A 71 11.56 -0.64 11.40
C THR A 71 10.27 -1.33 11.83
N VAL A 72 9.18 -1.01 11.14
CA VAL A 72 7.87 -1.66 11.30
C VAL A 72 7.48 -2.31 9.99
N ILE A 73 7.11 -3.59 10.05
CA ILE A 73 6.66 -4.35 8.89
C ILE A 73 5.25 -4.83 9.21
N SER A 74 4.26 -4.20 8.57
CA SER A 74 2.85 -4.55 8.72
C SER A 74 2.32 -5.26 7.48
N GLN A 75 1.16 -5.88 7.63
CA GLN A 75 0.46 -6.46 6.49
C GLN A 75 -0.14 -5.36 5.62
N SER A 76 -0.18 -5.59 4.30
CA SER A 76 -0.89 -4.73 3.35
C SER A 76 -2.31 -5.22 3.05
N HIS A 77 -2.66 -6.46 3.43
CA HIS A 77 -3.92 -7.08 3.05
C HIS A 77 -4.57 -7.82 4.22
N VAL A 78 -5.87 -7.61 4.42
CA VAL A 78 -6.66 -8.12 5.56
C VAL A 78 -6.63 -9.65 5.68
N ASN A 79 -6.50 -10.35 4.54
CA ASN A 79 -6.45 -11.80 4.55
C ASN A 79 -5.07 -12.35 4.92
N ASN A 80 -3.99 -11.56 4.94
CA ASN A 80 -2.68 -12.11 5.29
C ASN A 80 -2.66 -12.51 6.78
N SER A 81 -2.07 -13.64 7.13
CA SER A 81 -1.93 -14.09 8.52
C SER A 81 -0.56 -13.75 9.12
N THR A 82 0.28 -13.01 8.38
CA THR A 82 1.66 -12.70 8.76
C THR A 82 1.72 -11.79 9.97
N GLN A 83 2.34 -12.23 11.06
CA GLN A 83 2.41 -11.44 12.28
C GLN A 83 3.13 -10.09 12.06
N LEU A 84 2.60 -9.02 12.66
CA LEU A 84 3.26 -7.73 12.73
C LEU A 84 4.65 -7.88 13.37
N VAL A 85 5.67 -7.30 12.75
CA VAL A 85 7.03 -7.29 13.30
C VAL A 85 7.51 -5.87 13.52
N TRP A 86 8.00 -5.64 14.73
CA TRP A 86 8.79 -4.47 15.09
C TRP A 86 10.24 -4.90 15.28
N LEU A 87 11.13 -4.18 14.61
CA LEU A 87 12.58 -4.34 14.70
C LEU A 87 13.16 -3.03 15.22
N ASP A 88 14.06 -3.08 16.20
CA ASP A 88 14.68 -1.87 16.73
C ASP A 88 16.13 -2.09 17.13
N SER A 89 16.96 -1.08 16.85
CA SER A 89 18.32 -1.01 17.38
C SER A 89 18.31 -0.24 18.69
N ASN A 90 19.02 -0.71 19.71
CA ASN A 90 19.27 0.02 20.97
C ASN A 90 18.00 0.53 21.67
N SER A 91 16.91 -0.25 21.65
CA SER A 91 15.64 0.13 22.28
C SER A 91 15.04 1.44 21.76
N SER A 92 15.33 1.79 20.50
CA SER A 92 14.87 3.03 19.85
C SER A 92 13.35 3.14 19.82
N LEU A 93 12.63 2.03 19.90
CA LEU A 93 11.17 1.97 19.99
C LEU A 93 10.63 2.72 21.22
N ASN A 94 11.42 2.83 22.29
CA ASN A 94 11.06 3.63 23.47
C ASN A 94 10.89 5.11 23.15
N TYR A 95 11.52 5.63 22.09
CA TYR A 95 11.35 7.00 21.62
C TYR A 95 9.87 7.36 21.37
N LEU A 96 9.10 6.44 20.77
CA LEU A 96 7.67 6.66 20.49
C LEU A 96 6.87 6.84 21.78
N LYS A 97 7.20 6.04 22.80
CA LYS A 97 6.57 6.12 24.11
C LYS A 97 7.01 7.38 24.85
N ASP A 98 8.31 7.69 24.85
CA ASP A 98 8.88 8.77 25.65
C ASP A 98 8.56 10.15 25.09
N LYS A 99 8.47 10.31 23.76
CA LYS A 99 8.18 11.60 23.11
C LYS A 99 6.72 11.81 22.77
N TYR A 100 6.03 10.78 22.32
CA TYR A 100 4.65 10.92 21.83
C TYR A 100 3.63 10.29 22.80
N ASN A 101 4.06 9.57 23.83
CA ASN A 101 3.19 8.79 24.72
C ASN A 101 2.30 7.83 23.91
N VAL A 102 2.85 7.26 22.84
CA VAL A 102 2.17 6.32 21.94
C VAL A 102 2.92 5.00 21.97
N THR A 103 2.16 3.90 22.03
CA THR A 103 2.71 2.55 21.91
C THR A 103 2.93 2.18 20.45
N GLY A 104 3.95 1.36 20.16
CA GLY A 104 4.21 0.85 18.80
C GLY A 104 2.95 0.27 18.15
N ASN A 105 2.18 -0.53 18.89
CA ASN A 105 0.91 -1.09 18.41
C ASN A 105 -0.08 -0.03 17.87
N LYS A 106 -0.21 1.12 18.54
CA LYS A 106 -1.11 2.19 18.09
C LYS A 106 -0.60 2.87 16.82
N VAL A 107 0.73 3.00 16.69
CA VAL A 107 1.36 3.48 15.44
C VAL A 107 1.10 2.50 14.31
N THR A 108 1.26 1.20 14.55
CA THR A 108 0.96 0.17 13.56
C THR A 108 -0.49 0.20 13.13
N CYS A 109 -1.44 0.21 14.06
CA CYS A 109 -2.87 0.21 13.69
C CYS A 109 -3.20 1.40 12.79
N ASN A 110 -2.68 2.58 13.10
CA ASN A 110 -2.85 3.77 12.26
C ASN A 110 -2.20 3.60 10.87
N PHE A 111 -1.02 2.98 10.81
CA PHE A 111 -0.31 2.70 9.57
C PHE A 111 -1.04 1.67 8.70
N GLU A 112 -1.54 0.57 9.29
CA GLU A 112 -2.33 -0.44 8.60
C GLU A 112 -3.66 0.15 8.09
N LEU A 113 -4.36 0.95 8.91
CA LEU A 113 -5.57 1.66 8.48
C LEU A 113 -5.29 2.56 7.28
N TRP A 114 -4.18 3.31 7.31
CA TRP A 114 -3.76 4.12 6.18
C TRP A 114 -3.43 3.27 4.95
N ALA A 115 -2.65 2.20 5.10
CA ALA A 115 -2.25 1.31 4.00
C ALA A 115 -3.47 0.65 3.34
N CYS A 116 -4.38 0.09 4.14
CA CYS A 116 -5.64 -0.49 3.67
C CYS A 116 -6.53 0.55 2.99
N SER A 117 -6.63 1.76 3.53
CA SER A 117 -7.41 2.85 2.92
C SER A 117 -6.81 3.35 1.59
N ASN A 118 -5.51 3.13 1.36
CA ASN A 118 -4.79 3.66 0.19
C ASN A 118 -4.58 2.61 -0.91
N ASN A 119 -4.72 1.32 -0.60
CA ASN A 119 -4.50 0.20 -1.53
C ASN A 119 -5.47 0.13 -2.72
N GLY A 120 -6.56 0.92 -2.72
CA GLY A 120 -7.52 1.01 -3.84
C GLY A 120 -7.52 2.32 -4.62
N LYS A 121 -6.69 3.31 -4.26
CA LYS A 121 -6.78 4.68 -4.80
C LYS A 121 -5.57 5.12 -5.62
N LYS A 122 -4.99 4.24 -6.43
CA LYS A 122 -4.04 4.65 -7.48
C LYS A 122 -4.80 5.10 -8.74
N GLU A 123 -5.60 6.14 -8.62
CA GLU A 123 -5.89 6.97 -9.79
C GLU A 123 -4.73 7.94 -9.96
N HIS A 124 -3.86 7.66 -10.92
CA HIS A 124 -2.83 8.60 -11.38
C HIS A 124 -3.51 9.79 -12.09
N SER A 125 -4.25 10.60 -11.34
CA SER A 125 -4.80 11.86 -11.83
C SER A 125 -3.68 12.90 -11.92
N LEU A 126 -3.77 13.79 -12.92
CA LEU A 126 -2.88 14.93 -13.07
C LEU A 126 -2.78 15.74 -11.75
N SER A 127 -3.89 15.87 -11.03
CA SER A 127 -3.96 16.54 -9.73
C SER A 127 -3.08 15.87 -8.66
N MET A 128 -3.02 14.54 -8.62
CA MET A 128 -2.14 13.83 -7.68
C MET A 128 -0.67 14.02 -8.02
N LEU A 129 -0.32 14.03 -9.31
CA LEU A 129 1.05 14.26 -9.76
C LEU A 129 1.50 15.70 -9.46
N GLN A 130 0.66 16.68 -9.78
CA GLN A 130 0.88 18.09 -9.44
C GLN A 130 1.07 18.27 -7.92
N LYS A 131 0.22 17.67 -7.09
CA LYS A 131 0.37 17.70 -5.63
C LYS A 131 1.67 17.07 -5.16
N ALA A 132 2.08 15.94 -5.73
CA ALA A 132 3.33 15.27 -5.37
C ALA A 132 4.55 16.14 -5.75
N CYS A 133 4.57 16.71 -6.95
CA CYS A 133 5.61 17.63 -7.42
C CYS A 133 5.68 18.88 -6.54
N THR A 134 4.54 19.53 -6.28
CA THR A 134 4.48 20.69 -5.39
C THR A 134 5.01 20.35 -4.00
N LYS A 135 4.61 19.21 -3.43
CA LYS A 135 5.08 18.77 -2.12
C LYS A 135 6.60 18.60 -2.08
N MET A 136 7.19 17.88 -3.05
CA MET A 136 8.64 17.69 -3.12
C MET A 136 9.40 19.02 -3.21
N ILE A 137 8.91 19.92 -4.06
CA ILE A 137 9.57 21.21 -4.29
C ILE A 137 9.48 22.09 -3.04
N LEU A 138 8.30 22.18 -2.42
CA LEU A 138 8.10 22.93 -1.18
C LEU A 138 8.90 22.35 -0.01
N GLU A 139 8.94 21.03 0.16
CA GLU A 139 9.77 20.39 1.20
C GLU A 139 11.26 20.69 1.01
N SER A 140 11.72 20.72 -0.24
CA SER A 140 13.11 21.05 -0.56
C SER A 140 13.41 22.53 -0.28
N PHE A 141 12.52 23.44 -0.67
CA PHE A 141 12.65 24.86 -0.37
C PHE A 141 12.60 25.16 1.12
N ASN A 142 11.70 24.50 1.87
CA ASN A 142 11.63 24.60 3.32
C ASN A 142 12.95 24.22 3.98
N LYS A 143 13.59 23.14 3.50
CA LYS A 143 14.88 22.68 4.02
C LYS A 143 16.05 23.61 3.69
N VAL A 144 16.04 24.25 2.52
CA VAL A 144 17.18 25.05 2.01
C VAL A 144 17.07 26.52 2.42
N LEU A 145 15.86 27.09 2.34
CA LEU A 145 15.62 28.53 2.50
C LEU A 145 14.94 28.89 3.83
N ASN A 146 14.49 27.90 4.61
CA ASN A 146 13.77 28.10 5.87
C ASN A 146 12.55 29.04 5.76
N HIS A 147 11.96 29.13 4.57
CA HIS A 147 10.81 29.96 4.25
C HIS A 147 9.57 29.08 4.07
N HIS A 148 8.59 29.25 4.95
CA HIS A 148 7.37 28.43 4.99
C HIS A 148 6.19 28.98 4.19
N ASP A 149 6.29 30.22 3.68
CA ASP A 149 5.18 30.93 3.04
C ASP A 149 5.20 30.86 1.50
N ILE A 150 5.90 29.88 0.93
CA ILE A 150 5.98 29.71 -0.53
C ILE A 150 4.80 28.84 -0.98
N CYS A 151 3.98 29.38 -1.88
CA CYS A 151 2.87 28.65 -2.52
C CYS A 151 3.17 28.48 -4.02
N MET A 152 2.91 27.28 -4.55
CA MET A 152 3.11 26.95 -5.96
C MET A 152 1.75 26.95 -6.69
N SER A 153 1.64 27.75 -7.76
CA SER A 153 0.49 27.74 -8.67
C SER A 153 0.81 26.96 -9.94
N TRP A 154 -0.19 26.21 -10.44
CA TRP A 154 -0.12 25.46 -11.70
C TRP A 154 -0.90 26.14 -12.84
N GLU A 155 -1.45 27.34 -12.63
CA GLU A 155 -2.33 28.04 -13.58
C GLU A 155 -1.67 28.36 -14.94
N ASN A 156 -0.33 28.31 -15.02
CA ASN A 156 0.43 28.62 -16.24
C ASN A 156 1.04 27.37 -16.90
N PHE A 157 0.72 26.17 -16.41
CA PHE A 157 1.25 24.91 -16.91
C PHE A 157 0.11 24.04 -17.43
N ASP A 158 -0.23 24.20 -18.70
CA ASP A 158 -1.14 23.32 -19.47
C ASP A 158 -0.41 22.09 -20.03
#